data_AF-A0A401FM93-F1
#
_entry.id   AF-A0A401FM93-F1
#
_cell.length_a   1.000
_cell.length_b   1.000
_cell.length_c   1.000
_cell.angle_alpha   90.00
_cell.angle_beta   90.00
_cell.angle_gamma   90.00
#
_symmetry.space_group_name_H-M   'P 1'
#
loop_
_entity.id
_entity.type
_entity.pdbx_description
1 polymer ?
#
loop_
_entity_poly.entity_id
_entity_poly.type
_entity_poly.pdbx_seq_one_letter_code
_entity_poly.pdbx_strand_id
1 'polypeptide(L)'
;MEEMNAQEIIEYIGNADKKTPVRVFIKGSLTDLSVPESIKGFLENHTGILFGDWQDVEPFIQQHLDVIKDYVVEMIREIQLFRYLI
;
A
#
# COMPACT_ATOMS: atom_id res chain seq x y z
N MET A 1 -11.40 -8.56 -28.67
CA MET A 1 -10.87 -9.04 -27.38
C MET A 1 -11.03 -10.54 -27.41
N GLU A 2 -9.94 -11.29 -27.30
CA GLU A 2 -10.02 -12.74 -27.11
C GLU A 2 -10.57 -13.01 -25.71
N GLU A 3 -11.58 -13.86 -25.60
CA GLU A 3 -12.07 -14.34 -24.30
C GLU A 3 -11.06 -15.34 -23.75
N MET A 4 -10.59 -15.11 -22.52
CA MET A 4 -9.74 -16.08 -21.81
C MET A 4 -10.53 -17.38 -21.60
N ASN A 5 -9.92 -18.51 -21.95
CA ASN A 5 -10.51 -19.81 -21.71
C ASN A 5 -10.45 -20.18 -20.20
N ALA A 6 -11.22 -21.18 -19.79
CA ALA A 6 -11.33 -21.56 -18.38
C ALA A 6 -9.98 -21.93 -17.72
N GLN A 7 -9.03 -22.52 -18.46
CA GLN A 7 -7.71 -22.86 -17.93
C GLN A 7 -6.89 -21.60 -17.67
N GLU A 8 -6.93 -20.63 -18.59
CA GLU A 8 -6.25 -19.34 -18.45
C GLU A 8 -6.81 -18.53 -17.27
N ILE A 9 -8.13 -18.60 -17.03
CA ILE A 9 -8.76 -17.98 -15.86
C ILE A 9 -8.26 -18.64 -14.56
N ILE A 10 -8.17 -19.97 -14.52
CA ILE A 10 -7.68 -20.71 -13.35
C ILE A 10 -6.21 -20.38 -13.09
N GLU A 11 -5.37 -20.37 -14.13
CA GLU A 11 -3.96 -20.01 -14.00
C GLU A 11 -3.77 -18.56 -13.56
N TYR A 12 -4.59 -17.64 -14.09
CA TYR A 12 -4.58 -16.24 -13.68
C TYR A 12 -4.95 -16.08 -12.20
N ILE A 13 -6.01 -16.74 -11.73
CA ILE A 13 -6.42 -16.69 -10.33
C ILE A 13 -5.37 -17.36 -9.42
N GLY A 14 -4.80 -18.48 -9.86
CA GLY A 14 -3.82 -19.25 -9.10
C GLY A 14 -2.48 -18.54 -8.94
N ASN A 15 -2.05 -17.80 -9.96
CA ASN A 15 -0.81 -17.03 -9.97
C ASN A 15 -0.99 -15.55 -9.61
N ALA A 16 -2.21 -15.11 -9.28
CA ALA A 16 -2.46 -13.74 -8.90
C ALA A 16 -1.62 -13.38 -7.66
N ASP A 17 -0.77 -12.36 -7.81
CA ASP A 17 -0.01 -11.81 -6.70
C ASP A 17 -0.97 -11.36 -5.61
N LYS A 18 -0.90 -12.02 -4.45
CA LYS A 18 -1.74 -11.71 -3.29
C LYS A 18 -1.25 -10.41 -2.65
N LYS A 19 -1.65 -9.29 -3.26
CA LYS A 19 -1.40 -7.97 -2.71
C LYS A 19 -2.45 -7.64 -1.66
N THR A 20 -2.00 -7.09 -0.54
CA THR A 20 -2.85 -6.55 0.53
C THR A 20 -2.65 -5.04 0.57
N PRO A 21 -3.25 -4.29 -0.39
CA PRO A 21 -3.07 -2.86 -0.44
C PRO A 21 -3.69 -2.19 0.80
N VAL A 22 -2.89 -1.35 1.44
CA VAL A 22 -3.27 -0.62 2.64
C VAL A 22 -3.04 0.88 2.46
N ARG A 23 -3.86 1.65 3.17
CA ARG A 23 -3.64 3.06 3.45
C ARG A 23 -3.42 3.20 4.95
N VAL A 24 -2.31 3.83 5.33
CA VAL A 24 -1.98 4.03 6.74
C VAL A 24 -1.86 5.50 7.05
N PHE A 25 -2.64 5.98 8.01
CA PHE A 25 -2.48 7.30 8.60
C PHE A 25 -1.49 7.18 9.73
N ILE A 26 -0.46 8.02 9.74
CA ILE A 26 0.58 8.03 10.77
C ILE A 26 0.67 9.41 11.41
N LYS A 27 1.01 9.44 12.70
CA LYS A 27 1.24 10.65 13.48
C LYS A 27 2.53 10.51 14.26
N GLY A 28 3.38 11.53 14.24
CA GLY A 28 4.73 11.39 14.77
C GLY A 28 5.61 12.63 14.61
N SER A 29 6.92 12.43 14.63
CA SER A 29 7.93 13.41 14.20
C SER A 29 8.54 12.91 12.89
N LEU A 30 7.95 13.30 11.76
CA LEU A 30 8.18 12.65 10.46
C LEU A 30 9.09 13.45 9.51
N THR A 31 9.64 14.57 9.96
CA THR A 31 10.39 15.54 9.13
C THR A 31 11.55 14.91 8.35
N ASP A 32 12.23 13.90 8.91
CA ASP A 32 13.38 13.24 8.28
C ASP A 32 13.10 11.78 7.89
N LEU A 33 11.82 11.39 7.84
CA LEU A 33 11.44 10.01 7.54
C LEU A 33 11.60 9.71 6.04
N SER A 34 12.56 8.85 5.70
CA SER A 34 12.75 8.39 4.33
C SER A 34 11.83 7.22 4.02
N VAL A 35 10.87 7.43 3.13
CA VAL A 35 9.92 6.39 2.70
C VAL A 35 10.52 5.64 1.50
N PRO A 36 10.58 4.29 1.52
CA PRO A 36 11.10 3.51 0.40
C PRO A 36 10.21 3.62 -0.85
N GLU A 37 10.77 3.39 -2.04
CA GLU A 37 10.02 3.50 -3.31
C GLU A 37 8.81 2.54 -3.40
N SER A 38 8.83 1.43 -2.66
CA SER A 38 7.70 0.47 -2.58
C SER A 38 6.48 1.06 -1.87
N ILE A 39 6.65 2.11 -1.07
CA ILE A 39 5.59 2.77 -0.31
C ILE A 39 5.46 4.21 -0.81
N LYS A 40 4.25 4.56 -1.25
CA LYS A 40 3.93 5.94 -1.59
C LYS A 40 3.55 6.70 -0.32
N GLY A 41 4.46 7.54 0.16
CA GLY A 41 4.25 8.40 1.33
C GLY A 41 3.87 9.84 0.95
N PHE A 42 2.84 10.37 1.59
CA PHE A 42 2.54 11.79 1.66
C PHE A 42 2.76 12.23 3.10
N LEU A 43 3.92 12.83 3.37
CA LEU A 43 4.34 13.19 4.72
C LEU A 43 4.32 14.70 4.93
N GLU A 44 3.83 15.09 6.09
CA GLU A 44 4.03 16.40 6.71
C GLU A 44 4.85 16.22 7.99
N ASN A 45 5.30 17.31 8.61
CA ASN A 45 6.17 17.25 9.80
C ASN A 45 5.64 16.37 10.94
N HIS A 46 4.32 16.34 11.16
CA HIS A 46 3.71 15.64 12.30
C HIS A 46 2.70 14.55 11.93
N THR A 47 2.30 14.48 10.67
CA THR A 47 1.25 13.58 10.19
C THR A 47 1.57 13.14 8.79
N GLY A 48 1.13 11.94 8.40
CA GLY A 48 1.35 11.47 7.05
C GLY A 48 0.37 10.38 6.67
N ILE A 49 0.34 10.08 5.37
CA ILE A 49 -0.44 8.99 4.80
C ILE A 49 0.50 8.15 3.95
N LEU A 50 0.54 6.86 4.22
CA LEU A 50 1.29 5.86 3.46
C LEU A 50 0.32 5.01 2.64
N PHE A 51 0.71 4.69 1.41
CA PHE A 51 0.02 3.74 0.55
C PHE A 51 1.02 2.68 0.08
N GLY A 52 0.67 1.41 0.19
CA GLY A 52 1.54 0.32 -0.21
C GLY A 52 0.93 -1.04 0.08
N ASP A 53 1.70 -2.10 -0.13
CA ASP A 53 1.32 -3.43 0.33
C ASP A 53 1.57 -3.57 1.83
N TRP A 54 0.69 -4.28 2.54
CA TRP A 54 0.86 -4.54 3.97
C TRP A 54 2.21 -5.19 4.30
N GLN A 55 2.70 -6.08 3.42
CA GLN A 55 3.99 -6.76 3.61
C GLN A 55 5.18 -5.80 3.62
N ASP A 56 5.05 -4.64 2.95
CA ASP A 56 6.09 -3.60 2.92
C ASP A 56 5.85 -2.55 4.01
N VAL A 57 4.60 -2.17 4.24
CA VAL A 57 4.22 -1.09 5.16
C VAL A 57 4.34 -1.49 6.63
N GLU A 58 3.98 -2.72 6.99
CA GLU A 58 4.11 -3.22 8.36
C GLU A 58 5.54 -3.14 8.90
N PRO A 59 6.56 -3.73 8.24
CA PRO A 59 7.93 -3.64 8.74
C PRO A 59 8.46 -2.19 8.74
N PHE A 60 8.02 -1.36 7.79
CA PHE A 60 8.37 0.06 7.77
C PHE A 60 7.88 0.79 9.04
N ILE A 61 6.64 0.57 9.47
CA ILE A 61 6.10 1.18 10.69
C ILE A 61 6.84 0.65 11.93
N GLN A 62 7.08 -0.67 11.99
CA GLN A 62 7.77 -1.31 13.12
C GLN A 62 9.20 -0.79 13.32
N GLN A 63 9.91 -0.50 12.23
CA GLN A 63 11.27 0.05 12.28
C GLN A 63 11.33 1.50 12.77
N HIS A 64 10.21 2.22 12.71
CA HIS A 64 10.12 3.66 12.99
C HIS A 64 9.16 3.99 14.15
N LEU A 65 8.94 3.04 15.07
CA LEU A 65 8.07 3.24 16.26
C LEU A 65 8.60 4.31 17.24
N ASP A 66 9.87 4.68 17.14
CA ASP A 66 10.47 5.77 17.90
C ASP A 66 9.96 7.15 17.44
N VAL A 67 9.65 7.29 16.16
CA VAL A 67 9.14 8.53 15.56
C VAL A 67 7.63 8.51 15.31
N ILE A 68 7.06 7.35 14.96
CA ILE A 68 5.62 7.14 14.74
C ILE A 68 4.95 6.84 16.09
N LYS A 69 4.23 7.83 16.62
CA LYS A 69 3.56 7.75 17.92
C LYS A 69 2.19 7.08 17.87
N ASP A 70 1.52 7.18 16.72
CA ASP A 70 0.20 6.61 16.51
C ASP A 70 -0.03 6.34 15.02
N TYR A 71 -0.83 5.33 14.71
CA TYR A 71 -1.19 5.01 13.34
C TYR A 71 -2.54 4.29 13.24
N VAL A 72 -3.22 4.48 12.10
CA VAL A 72 -4.46 3.79 11.74
C VAL A 72 -4.28 3.14 10.39
N VAL A 73 -4.56 1.84 10.32
CA VAL A 73 -4.45 1.04 9.09
C VAL A 73 -5.84 0.83 8.51
N GLU A 74 -6.01 1.14 7.24
CA GLU A 74 -7.19 0.82 6.46
C GLU A 74 -6.81 -0.09 5.30
N MET A 75 -7.49 -1.23 5.18
CA MET A 75 -7.42 -2.03 3.96
C MET A 75 -8.18 -1.31 2.86
N ILE A 76 -7.49 -0.94 1.79
CA ILE A 76 -8.12 -0.29 0.64
C ILE A 76 -8.43 -1.35 -0.40
N ARG A 77 -9.64 -1.35 -0.94
CA ARG A 77 -9.96 -2.13 -2.13
C ARG A 77 -9.69 -1.26 -3.35
N GLU A 78 -8.41 -0.96 -3.59
CA GLU A 78 -8.04 -0.25 -4.81
C GLU A 78 -8.09 -1.24 -5.98
N ILE A 79 -9.24 -1.28 -6.65
CA ILE A 79 -9.32 -1.85 -7.99
C ILE A 79 -8.63 -0.82 -8.89
N GLN A 80 -7.43 -1.11 -9.40
CA GLN A 80 -6.64 -0.23 -10.29
C GLN A 80 -7.36 0.24 -11.59
N LEU A 81 -8.65 -0.04 -11.77
CA LEU A 81 -9.36 0.08 -13.04
C LEU A 81 -9.76 1.51 -13.47
N PHE A 82 -9.50 2.57 -12.70
CA PHE A 82 -9.99 3.92 -13.06
C PHE A 82 -8.91 4.99 -13.28
N ARG A 83 -7.71 4.62 -13.74
CA ARG A 83 -6.70 5.61 -14.18
C ARG A 83 -6.50 5.71 -15.70
N TYR A 84 -7.31 5.02 -16.50
CA TYR A 84 -7.23 5.00 -17.97
C TYR A 84 -8.53 5.45 -18.68
N LEU A 85 -9.39 6.21 -18.01
CA LEU A 85 -10.64 6.69 -18.62
C LEU A 85 -10.85 8.19 -18.36
N ILE A 86 -9.85 8.98 -18.77
CA ILE A 86 -9.99 10.39 -19.17
C ILE A 86 -8.97 10.67 -20.25
#